data_AF-A0A6C0AXU5-F1
#
_entry.id   AF-A0A6C0AXU5-F1
#
_cell.length_a   1.000
_cell.length_b   1.000
_cell.length_c   1.000
_cell.angle_alpha   90.00
_cell.angle_beta   90.00
_cell.angle_gamma   90.00
#
_symmetry.space_group_name_H-M   'P 1'
#
loop_
_entity.id
_entity.type
_entity.pdbx_description
1 polymer ?
#
loop_
_entity_poly.entity_id
_entity_poly.type
_entity_poly.pdbx_seq_one_letter_code
_entity_poly.pdbx_strand_id
1 'polypeptide(L)'
;MNNFNTALNLNDSRPLINRKENYHLSRKLLTVHAIDRDQVHFPDSNEFSIKCPQAYTNVHSIRLTEISFPESIYNFSNKLNNNNFYVIKSDSTMFEIKIPDGFYTTTELQNTLRNLFKVEDPSFEVIFLKPESKFIIGHSDSSFVIGYFDIETECKNNNHIYSYKAPLREKSLSKLPLHLGCLYNLGFNEQVIESTPYNQDDEPARRFNYWQETRLNIDISHACISEDMCRFLNRQPIYLELDKFNVYDEVNPYPKGSNNMYNNFSNSRTNSAFVKISPRLNSSTTQDQSKLYDNNSILFFDPPLQRVQTLKFRFRYHDGRLVDFNNQDINFTLEINELHNEIVNKMNIRGPIGF
;
A
#
# COMPACT_ATOMS: atom_id res chain seq x y z
N MET A 1 -5.30 56.74 -38.47
CA MET A 1 -5.69 55.55 -39.25
C MET A 1 -5.64 54.38 -38.27
N ASN A 2 -6.70 53.73 -37.80
CA ASN A 2 -8.07 53.58 -38.26
C ASN A 2 -9.05 53.64 -37.08
N ASN A 3 -10.05 54.52 -37.18
CA ASN A 3 -11.26 54.47 -36.37
C ASN A 3 -12.17 53.41 -36.97
N PHE A 4 -12.45 52.33 -36.23
CA PHE A 4 -13.64 51.52 -36.48
C PHE A 4 -14.61 51.76 -35.33
N ASN A 5 -15.54 52.68 -35.59
CA ASN A 5 -16.78 52.83 -34.85
C ASN A 5 -17.54 51.50 -34.88
N THR A 6 -17.61 50.80 -33.75
CA THR A 6 -18.65 49.79 -33.53
C THR A 6 -19.94 50.53 -33.18
N ALA A 7 -20.71 50.90 -34.20
CA ALA A 7 -22.08 51.34 -34.03
C ALA A 7 -22.89 50.20 -33.38
N LEU A 8 -23.32 50.41 -32.14
CA LEU A 8 -24.30 49.55 -31.48
C LEU A 8 -25.62 49.67 -32.24
N ASN A 9 -26.00 48.59 -32.92
CA ASN A 9 -27.28 48.48 -33.59
C ASN A 9 -28.39 48.35 -32.52
N LEU A 10 -29.00 49.48 -32.14
CA LEU A 10 -29.95 49.61 -31.02
C LEU A 10 -31.40 49.28 -31.41
N ASN A 11 -31.63 48.46 -32.45
CA ASN A 11 -32.98 48.19 -32.93
C ASN A 11 -33.25 46.70 -33.18
N ASP A 12 -32.86 45.85 -32.23
CA ASP A 12 -33.36 44.48 -32.18
C ASP A 12 -34.53 44.41 -31.19
N SER A 13 -35.74 44.13 -31.70
CA SER A 13 -36.95 43.95 -30.89
C SER A 13 -36.92 42.64 -30.07
N ARG A 14 -35.83 41.87 -30.18
CA ARG A 14 -35.49 40.75 -29.32
C ARG A 14 -34.04 40.89 -28.86
N PRO A 15 -33.75 41.65 -27.78
CA PRO A 15 -32.40 41.67 -27.23
C PRO A 15 -31.95 40.23 -26.96
N LEU A 16 -30.77 39.86 -27.45
CA LEU A 16 -30.12 38.60 -27.08
C LEU A 16 -29.98 38.61 -25.55
N ILE A 17 -30.82 37.83 -24.88
CA ILE A 17 -30.70 37.60 -23.44
C ILE A 17 -29.43 36.78 -23.28
N ASN A 18 -28.33 37.41 -22.85
CA ASN A 18 -27.18 36.68 -22.35
C ASN A 18 -27.70 35.80 -21.21
N ARG A 19 -27.72 34.49 -21.41
CA ARG A 19 -27.98 33.53 -20.33
C ARG A 19 -26.86 33.75 -19.32
N LYS A 20 -27.16 34.45 -18.22
CA LYS A 20 -26.41 34.26 -16.99
C LYS A 20 -26.79 32.88 -16.50
N GLU A 21 -25.98 31.89 -16.86
CA GLU A 21 -26.16 30.54 -16.34
C GLU A 21 -25.66 30.54 -14.90
N ASN A 22 -26.55 30.95 -14.00
CA ASN A 22 -26.34 30.77 -12.58
C ASN A 22 -26.53 29.28 -12.29
N TYR A 23 -25.56 28.69 -11.59
CA TYR A 23 -25.59 27.30 -11.17
C TYR A 23 -25.57 27.25 -9.65
N HIS A 24 -26.37 26.36 -9.07
CA HIS A 24 -26.23 25.98 -7.68
C HIS A 24 -25.50 24.66 -7.57
N LEU A 25 -24.58 24.58 -6.60
CA LEU A 25 -23.84 23.37 -6.28
C LEU A 25 -24.64 22.55 -5.28
N SER A 26 -25.12 21.37 -5.70
CA SER A 26 -25.80 20.41 -4.83
C SER A 26 -24.80 19.39 -4.31
N ARG A 27 -24.65 19.34 -2.99
CA ARG A 27 -23.77 18.38 -2.32
C ARG A 27 -24.50 17.06 -2.08
N LYS A 28 -23.86 15.94 -2.46
CA LYS A 28 -24.27 14.57 -2.10
C LYS A 28 -23.15 13.87 -1.36
N LEU A 29 -23.51 13.13 -0.31
CA LEU A 29 -22.58 12.27 0.42
C LEU A 29 -22.93 10.81 0.11
N LEU A 30 -21.95 10.07 -0.39
CA LEU A 30 -22.05 8.64 -0.66
C LEU A 30 -21.16 7.89 0.34
N THR A 31 -21.77 7.21 1.29
CA THR A 31 -21.09 6.29 2.21
C THR A 31 -20.95 4.92 1.56
N VAL A 32 -19.75 4.37 1.62
CA VAL A 32 -19.41 3.07 1.04
C VAL A 32 -18.82 2.19 2.14
N HIS A 33 -19.44 1.03 2.35
CA HIS A 33 -18.91 -0.02 3.21
C HIS A 33 -18.50 -1.20 2.33
N ALA A 34 -17.28 -1.72 2.51
CA ALA A 34 -16.81 -2.85 1.72
C ALA A 34 -17.66 -4.12 1.94
N ILE A 35 -18.40 -4.21 3.05
CA ILE A 35 -19.33 -5.32 3.32
C ILE A 35 -20.46 -5.41 2.30
N ASP A 36 -20.84 -4.29 1.69
CA ASP A 36 -21.92 -4.19 0.70
C ASP A 36 -21.47 -4.60 -0.71
N ARG A 37 -20.21 -5.02 -0.89
CA ARG A 37 -19.70 -5.49 -2.17
C ARG A 37 -20.35 -6.82 -2.57
N ASP A 38 -20.41 -7.06 -3.87
CA ASP A 38 -20.72 -8.40 -4.39
C ASP A 38 -19.55 -9.35 -4.08
N GLN A 39 -19.65 -10.10 -2.99
CA GLN A 39 -18.59 -11.00 -2.53
C GLN A 39 -18.31 -12.17 -3.47
N VAL A 40 -19.25 -12.51 -4.36
CA VAL A 40 -19.05 -13.57 -5.36
C VAL A 40 -18.09 -13.09 -6.44
N HIS A 41 -18.26 -11.86 -6.89
CA HIS A 41 -17.40 -11.25 -7.91
C HIS A 41 -16.14 -10.59 -7.31
N PHE A 42 -16.22 -10.09 -6.09
CA PHE A 42 -15.17 -9.37 -5.37
C PHE A 42 -14.96 -9.97 -3.96
N PRO A 43 -14.26 -11.11 -3.86
CA PRO A 43 -14.07 -11.78 -2.58
C PRO A 43 -13.29 -10.91 -1.58
N ASP A 44 -12.33 -10.12 -2.06
CA ASP A 44 -11.45 -9.28 -1.24
C ASP A 44 -11.96 -7.82 -1.13
N SER A 45 -11.85 -7.23 0.05
CA SER A 45 -12.25 -5.83 0.32
C SER A 45 -11.32 -4.77 -0.31
N ASN A 46 -10.25 -5.18 -1.00
CA ASN A 46 -9.22 -4.30 -1.55
C ASN A 46 -9.51 -3.86 -3.00
N GLU A 47 -10.38 -4.54 -3.72
CA GLU A 47 -10.82 -4.16 -5.06
C GLU A 47 -12.27 -4.55 -5.25
N PHE A 48 -13.15 -3.57 -5.49
CA PHE A 48 -14.57 -3.83 -5.70
C PHE A 48 -15.26 -2.72 -6.47
N SER A 49 -16.42 -3.04 -7.03
CA SER A 49 -17.29 -2.10 -7.73
C SER A 49 -18.64 -1.99 -7.02
N ILE A 50 -19.17 -0.78 -6.92
CA ILE A 50 -20.51 -0.53 -6.40
C ILE A 50 -21.37 0.16 -7.45
N LYS A 51 -22.68 -0.15 -7.42
CA LYS A 51 -23.69 0.64 -8.12
C LYS A 51 -24.20 1.69 -7.14
N CYS A 52 -24.08 2.96 -7.51
CA CYS A 52 -24.55 4.07 -6.69
C CYS A 52 -26.08 3.99 -6.50
N PRO A 53 -26.63 4.40 -5.33
CA PRO A 53 -28.07 4.39 -5.07
C PRO A 53 -28.88 5.24 -6.07
N GLN A 54 -28.27 6.28 -6.62
CA GLN A 54 -28.82 7.11 -7.69
C GLN A 54 -27.75 7.38 -8.76
N ALA A 55 -28.20 7.79 -9.95
CA ALA A 55 -27.30 8.40 -10.93
C ALA A 55 -26.97 9.82 -10.46
N TYR A 56 -25.70 10.12 -10.24
CA TYR A 56 -25.26 11.51 -10.09
C TYR A 56 -25.09 12.12 -11.48
N THR A 57 -25.55 13.34 -11.69
CA THR A 57 -25.56 14.01 -12.99
C THR A 57 -24.93 15.39 -12.91
N ASN A 58 -24.34 15.86 -14.01
CA ASN A 58 -23.57 17.12 -14.05
C ASN A 58 -22.58 17.25 -12.89
N VAL A 59 -21.84 16.18 -12.62
CA VAL A 59 -20.89 16.11 -11.51
C VAL A 59 -19.72 17.03 -11.79
N HIS A 60 -19.53 18.02 -10.93
CA HIS A 60 -18.46 19.00 -11.01
C HIS A 60 -17.23 18.61 -10.19
N SER A 61 -17.43 17.96 -9.05
CA SER A 61 -16.30 17.49 -8.25
C SER A 61 -16.61 16.25 -7.43
N ILE A 62 -15.58 15.44 -7.18
CA ILE A 62 -15.61 14.31 -6.24
C ILE A 62 -14.43 14.46 -5.28
N ARG A 63 -14.66 14.26 -3.97
CA ARG A 63 -13.59 14.21 -2.96
C ARG A 63 -13.85 13.14 -1.92
N LEU A 64 -12.79 12.56 -1.38
CA LEU A 64 -12.87 11.72 -0.17
C LEU A 64 -13.04 12.65 1.05
N THR A 65 -14.05 12.39 1.88
CA THR A 65 -14.33 13.18 3.10
C THR A 65 -14.17 12.39 4.39
N GLU A 66 -14.11 11.08 4.31
CA GLU A 66 -13.90 10.22 5.47
C GLU A 66 -13.39 8.87 4.99
N ILE A 67 -12.53 8.24 5.79
CA ILE A 67 -12.12 6.85 5.62
C ILE A 67 -11.80 6.25 6.98
N SER A 68 -12.22 5.00 7.17
CA SER A 68 -11.95 4.19 8.35
C SER A 68 -11.39 2.85 7.91
N PHE A 69 -10.20 2.53 8.42
CA PHE A 69 -9.53 1.26 8.18
C PHE A 69 -9.88 0.23 9.28
N PRO A 70 -9.78 -1.07 8.97
CA PRO A 70 -9.80 -2.11 9.98
C PRO A 70 -8.70 -1.92 11.04
N GLU A 71 -8.88 -2.53 12.21
CA GLU A 71 -7.91 -2.47 13.32
C GLU A 71 -6.53 -3.00 12.94
N SER A 72 -6.50 -3.99 12.04
CA SER A 72 -5.28 -4.69 11.66
C SER A 72 -5.24 -4.91 10.15
N ILE A 73 -4.27 -4.28 9.49
CA ILE A 73 -3.95 -4.48 8.08
C ILE A 73 -2.75 -5.40 8.01
N TYR A 74 -2.88 -6.58 7.40
CA TYR A 74 -1.81 -7.57 7.39
C TYR A 74 -0.58 -7.03 6.66
N ASN A 75 0.58 -7.10 7.32
CA ASN A 75 1.87 -6.72 6.75
C ASN A 75 2.69 -7.93 6.31
N PHE A 76 2.33 -9.14 6.75
CA PHE A 76 2.85 -10.42 6.26
C PHE A 76 1.68 -11.33 5.91
N SER A 77 1.61 -11.81 4.68
CA SER A 77 0.61 -12.82 4.29
C SER A 77 0.97 -13.57 3.02
N ASN A 78 0.30 -14.71 2.80
CA ASN A 78 0.38 -15.44 1.54
C ASN A 78 -0.13 -14.58 0.36
N LYS A 79 -1.16 -13.73 0.56
CA LYS A 79 -1.69 -12.83 -0.48
C LYS A 79 -0.67 -11.81 -0.94
N LEU A 80 0.15 -11.32 -0.01
CA LEU A 80 1.25 -10.39 -0.29
C LEU A 80 2.51 -11.08 -0.82
N ASN A 81 2.54 -12.41 -0.79
CA ASN A 81 3.68 -13.25 -1.16
C ASN A 81 4.99 -12.77 -0.50
N ASN A 82 4.91 -12.50 0.80
CA ASN A 82 6.00 -11.89 1.55
C ASN A 82 6.24 -12.53 2.93
N ASN A 83 5.71 -13.72 3.17
CA ASN A 83 5.70 -14.38 4.47
C ASN A 83 6.59 -15.63 4.56
N ASN A 84 7.40 -15.93 3.54
CA ASN A 84 8.31 -17.07 3.60
C ASN A 84 9.69 -16.81 2.98
N PHE A 85 10.63 -17.66 3.36
CA PHE A 85 11.96 -17.86 2.79
C PHE A 85 12.52 -19.20 3.32
N TYR A 86 13.68 -19.61 2.84
CA TYR A 86 14.31 -20.88 3.18
C TYR A 86 15.66 -20.67 3.87
N VAL A 87 16.08 -21.69 4.63
CA VAL A 87 17.38 -21.74 5.29
C VAL A 87 18.07 -23.04 4.88
N ILE A 88 19.34 -22.96 4.52
CA ILE A 88 20.23 -24.10 4.26
C ILE A 88 21.33 -24.09 5.31
N LYS A 89 21.45 -25.17 6.09
CA LYS A 89 22.53 -25.33 7.06
C LYS A 89 23.79 -25.87 6.40
N SER A 90 24.92 -25.82 7.11
CA SER A 90 26.21 -26.39 6.66
C SER A 90 26.17 -27.89 6.34
N ASP A 91 25.26 -28.65 6.94
CA ASP A 91 25.03 -30.08 6.68
C ASP A 91 24.14 -30.34 5.46
N SER A 92 23.83 -29.29 4.68
CA SER A 92 22.93 -29.30 3.52
C SER A 92 21.46 -29.61 3.86
N THR A 93 21.06 -29.57 5.14
CA THR A 93 19.64 -29.62 5.50
C THR A 93 18.96 -28.29 5.13
N MET A 94 17.77 -28.38 4.53
CA MET A 94 16.97 -27.22 4.14
C MET A 94 15.60 -27.25 4.80
N PHE A 95 15.16 -26.12 5.33
CA PHE A 95 13.82 -25.95 5.90
C PHE A 95 13.22 -24.59 5.49
N GLU A 96 11.89 -24.52 5.48
CA GLU A 96 11.14 -23.30 5.19
C GLU A 96 10.82 -22.56 6.49
N ILE A 97 11.13 -21.27 6.53
CA ILE A 97 10.59 -20.36 7.55
C ILE A 97 9.36 -19.68 6.96
N LYS A 98 8.18 -20.10 7.42
CA LYS A 98 6.89 -19.54 7.02
C LYS A 98 6.22 -18.79 8.17
N ILE A 99 6.15 -17.48 8.04
CA ILE A 99 5.47 -16.57 8.95
C ILE A 99 3.95 -16.71 8.74
N PRO A 100 3.16 -16.96 9.78
CA PRO A 100 1.70 -16.99 9.66
C PRO A 100 1.14 -15.65 9.19
N ASP A 101 0.02 -15.66 8.47
CA ASP A 101 -0.62 -14.45 7.96
C ASP A 101 -1.09 -13.56 9.13
N GLY A 102 -0.69 -12.29 9.13
CA GLY A 102 -0.99 -11.39 10.24
C GLY A 102 -0.40 -9.99 10.12
N PHE A 103 -0.75 -9.18 11.12
CA PHE A 103 -0.06 -7.94 11.43
C PHE A 103 0.97 -8.21 12.52
N TYR A 104 2.20 -7.78 12.27
CA TYR A 104 3.29 -7.90 13.23
C TYR A 104 3.93 -6.55 13.50
N THR A 105 4.03 -6.19 14.78
CA THR A 105 5.03 -5.23 15.24
C THR A 105 6.44 -5.83 15.16
N THR A 106 7.47 -5.01 15.29
CA THR A 106 8.87 -5.49 15.25
C THR A 106 9.15 -6.53 16.33
N THR A 107 8.58 -6.34 17.51
CA THR A 107 8.76 -7.25 18.66
C THR A 107 8.01 -8.56 18.46
N GLU A 108 6.77 -8.51 17.99
CA GLU A 108 6.01 -9.73 17.67
C GLU A 108 6.69 -10.50 16.54
N LEU A 109 7.16 -9.82 15.49
CA LEU A 109 7.87 -10.46 14.38
C LEU A 109 9.16 -11.15 14.84
N GLN A 110 9.95 -10.49 15.69
CA GLN A 110 11.16 -11.09 16.28
C GLN A 110 10.82 -12.38 17.03
N ASN A 111 9.81 -12.36 17.89
CA ASN A 111 9.43 -13.52 18.69
C ASN A 111 8.85 -14.65 17.82
N THR A 112 8.03 -14.31 16.82
CA THR A 112 7.50 -15.29 15.86
C THR A 112 8.62 -15.95 15.08
N LEU A 113 9.54 -15.17 14.49
CA LEU A 113 10.69 -15.72 13.78
C LEU A 113 11.55 -16.58 14.70
N ARG A 114 11.90 -16.08 15.89
CA ARG A 114 12.67 -16.83 16.88
C ARG A 114 12.05 -18.19 17.18
N ASN A 115 10.74 -18.24 17.39
CA ASN A 115 10.05 -19.49 17.66
C ASN A 115 10.06 -20.43 16.45
N LEU A 116 9.81 -19.92 15.24
CA LEU A 116 9.88 -20.72 14.00
C LEU A 116 11.27 -21.33 13.79
N PHE A 117 12.33 -20.54 13.99
CA PHE A 117 13.70 -21.03 13.92
C PHE A 117 14.01 -22.07 15.00
N LYS A 118 13.58 -21.84 16.26
CA LYS A 118 13.85 -22.76 17.38
C LYS A 118 13.10 -24.09 17.28
N VAL A 119 11.99 -24.14 16.55
CA VAL A 119 11.31 -25.40 16.24
C VAL A 119 12.17 -26.29 15.35
N GLU A 120 12.87 -25.69 14.38
CA GLU A 120 13.75 -26.41 13.43
C GLU A 120 15.14 -26.69 14.02
N ASP A 121 15.70 -25.73 14.76
CA ASP A 121 16.97 -25.89 15.46
C ASP A 121 17.07 -24.90 16.65
N PRO A 122 17.15 -25.39 17.90
CA PRO A 122 17.20 -24.53 19.09
C PRO A 122 18.46 -23.65 19.17
N SER A 123 19.47 -23.94 18.33
CA SER A 123 20.74 -23.21 18.21
C SER A 123 20.60 -21.88 17.46
N PHE A 124 19.48 -21.65 16.79
CA PHE A 124 19.17 -20.36 16.17
C PHE A 124 18.65 -19.34 17.19
N GLU A 125 19.01 -18.09 16.95
CA GLU A 125 18.45 -16.93 17.63
C GLU A 125 18.07 -15.84 16.62
N VAL A 126 16.95 -15.16 16.87
CA VAL A 126 16.52 -14.00 16.09
C VAL A 126 16.37 -12.80 17.00
N ILE A 127 16.97 -11.68 16.58
CA ILE A 127 17.11 -10.45 17.34
C ILE A 127 16.71 -9.27 16.46
N PHE A 128 16.02 -8.30 17.05
CA PHE A 128 15.72 -7.00 16.45
C PHE A 128 16.44 -5.89 17.20
N LEU A 129 17.34 -5.19 16.52
CA LEU A 129 18.05 -4.03 17.04
C LEU A 129 17.17 -2.79 16.91
N LYS A 130 16.43 -2.45 17.97
CA LYS A 130 15.50 -1.30 17.98
C LYS A 130 16.11 0.04 17.52
N PRO A 131 17.33 0.44 17.93
CA PRO A 131 17.91 1.72 17.50
C PRO A 131 18.18 1.79 16.00
N GLU A 132 18.58 0.66 15.40
CA GLU A 132 18.95 0.56 13.98
C GLU A 132 17.79 0.07 13.12
N SER A 133 16.72 -0.42 13.74
CA SER A 133 15.59 -1.10 13.09
C SER A 133 16.02 -2.26 12.19
N LYS A 134 17.00 -3.05 12.65
CA LYS A 134 17.62 -4.16 11.90
C LYS A 134 17.35 -5.52 12.53
N PHE A 135 17.29 -6.56 11.70
CA PHE A 135 17.22 -7.94 12.15
C PHE A 135 18.60 -8.60 12.12
N ILE A 136 18.85 -9.43 13.13
CA ILE A 136 19.97 -10.38 13.18
C ILE A 136 19.36 -11.76 13.30
N ILE A 137 19.76 -12.64 12.40
CA ILE A 137 19.51 -14.08 12.49
C ILE A 137 20.87 -14.70 12.76
N GLY A 138 21.01 -15.40 13.88
CA GLY A 138 22.28 -15.98 14.33
C GLY A 138 22.16 -17.45 14.65
N HIS A 139 23.27 -18.16 14.57
CA HIS A 139 23.40 -19.56 14.95
C HIS A 139 24.62 -19.73 15.87
N SER A 140 24.53 -20.66 16.84
CA SER A 140 25.58 -20.82 17.85
C SER A 140 26.89 -21.39 17.32
N ASP A 141 26.85 -22.35 16.40
CA ASP A 141 28.07 -23.11 16.04
C ASP A 141 28.40 -23.19 14.53
N SER A 142 27.41 -23.16 13.64
CA SER A 142 27.60 -23.40 12.20
C SER A 142 27.20 -22.23 11.30
N SER A 143 27.83 -22.18 10.12
CA SER A 143 27.40 -21.31 9.04
C SER A 143 26.09 -21.81 8.42
N PHE A 144 25.31 -20.90 7.85
CA PHE A 144 24.04 -21.18 7.20
C PHE A 144 23.80 -20.13 6.11
N VAL A 145 22.86 -20.42 5.24
CA VAL A 145 22.45 -19.52 4.15
C VAL A 145 20.95 -19.32 4.23
N ILE A 146 20.48 -18.08 4.16
CA ILE A 146 19.06 -17.76 4.05
C ILE A 146 18.77 -17.27 2.63
N GLY A 147 17.62 -17.63 2.06
CA GLY A 147 17.31 -17.19 0.71
C GLY A 147 16.04 -17.77 0.11
N TYR A 148 15.88 -17.53 -1.18
CA TYR A 148 14.86 -18.17 -2.01
C TYR A 148 15.52 -19.26 -2.87
N PHE A 149 15.21 -20.53 -2.60
CA PHE A 149 15.77 -21.68 -3.33
C PHE A 149 14.66 -22.47 -4.02
N ASP A 150 14.97 -23.10 -5.17
CA ASP A 150 14.12 -24.12 -5.77
C ASP A 150 14.72 -25.51 -5.45
N ILE A 151 13.86 -26.51 -5.27
CA ILE A 151 14.28 -27.91 -5.19
C ILE A 151 14.34 -28.45 -6.63
N GLU A 152 15.53 -28.62 -7.20
CA GLU A 152 15.69 -29.41 -8.42
C GLU A 152 15.67 -30.90 -8.04
N THR A 153 14.56 -31.58 -8.35
CA THR A 153 14.47 -33.03 -8.21
C THR A 153 15.21 -33.74 -9.36
N GLU A 154 16.54 -33.80 -9.30
CA GLU A 154 17.28 -34.84 -10.00
C GLU A 154 17.76 -35.89 -8.98
N CYS A 155 16.94 -36.93 -8.80
CA CYS A 155 17.32 -38.11 -8.05
C CYS A 155 18.35 -38.93 -8.83
N LYS A 156 19.64 -38.63 -8.64
CA LYS A 156 20.71 -39.63 -8.82
C LYS A 156 21.71 -39.51 -7.68
N ASN A 157 21.43 -40.29 -6.63
CA ASN A 157 22.33 -40.68 -5.54
C ASN A 157 22.79 -39.54 -4.61
N ASN A 158 22.07 -39.38 -3.50
CA ASN A 158 22.53 -38.85 -2.20
C ASN A 158 23.39 -37.58 -2.18
N ASN A 159 23.09 -36.59 -3.03
CA ASN A 159 23.46 -35.20 -2.80
C ASN A 159 22.35 -34.33 -3.40
N HIS A 160 21.51 -33.72 -2.55
CA HIS A 160 20.55 -32.72 -3.01
C HIS A 160 21.33 -31.51 -3.52
N ILE A 161 21.30 -31.26 -4.83
CA ILE A 161 21.83 -30.03 -5.41
C ILE A 161 20.70 -29.00 -5.32
N TYR A 162 20.88 -27.97 -4.49
CA TYR A 162 19.97 -26.84 -4.44
C TYR A 162 20.36 -25.86 -5.55
N SER A 163 19.43 -25.59 -6.48
CA SER A 163 19.67 -24.57 -7.49
C SER A 163 19.03 -23.25 -7.06
N TYR A 164 19.75 -22.17 -7.32
CA TYR A 164 19.25 -20.82 -7.06
C TYR A 164 18.05 -20.57 -7.96
N LYS A 165 16.93 -20.15 -7.36
CA LYS A 165 15.84 -19.55 -8.11
C LYS A 165 16.26 -18.16 -8.53
N ALA A 166 17.04 -18.06 -9.62
CA ALA A 166 17.03 -16.83 -10.38
C ALA A 166 15.56 -16.55 -10.71
N PRO A 167 15.03 -15.34 -10.47
CA PRO A 167 13.64 -15.07 -10.76
C PRO A 167 13.42 -15.45 -12.22
N LEU A 168 12.64 -16.51 -12.45
CA LEU A 168 12.17 -16.89 -13.78
C LEU A 168 11.57 -15.62 -14.35
N ARG A 169 12.31 -14.96 -15.23
CA ARG A 169 11.90 -13.69 -15.87
C ARG A 169 10.54 -13.82 -16.54
N GLU A 170 10.04 -15.04 -16.75
CA GLU A 170 8.79 -15.30 -17.47
C GLU A 170 7.82 -16.29 -16.79
N LYS A 171 8.10 -16.85 -15.61
CA LYS A 171 7.18 -17.81 -14.95
C LYS A 171 7.10 -17.69 -13.43
N SER A 172 7.25 -16.48 -12.90
CA SER A 172 6.79 -16.24 -11.54
C SER A 172 5.26 -16.17 -11.50
N LEU A 173 4.62 -17.06 -10.74
CA LEU A 173 3.22 -16.82 -10.32
C LEU A 173 3.13 -15.57 -9.42
N SER A 174 4.24 -15.10 -8.85
CA SER A 174 4.33 -13.80 -8.16
C SER A 174 5.11 -12.78 -9.00
N LYS A 175 4.40 -11.87 -9.66
CA LYS A 175 4.96 -10.74 -10.45
C LYS A 175 5.70 -9.68 -9.61
N LEU A 176 6.31 -10.04 -8.48
CA LEU A 176 6.89 -9.08 -7.56
C LEU A 176 8.39 -8.92 -7.82
N PRO A 177 8.88 -7.70 -8.12
CA PRO A 177 10.32 -7.44 -8.20
C PRO A 177 11.03 -7.81 -6.89
N LEU A 178 12.32 -8.14 -7.00
CA LEU A 178 13.29 -8.50 -5.94
C LEU A 178 13.08 -7.79 -4.59
N HIS A 179 12.65 -6.54 -4.65
CA HIS A 179 12.49 -5.61 -3.54
C HIS A 179 11.17 -5.75 -2.77
N LEU A 180 10.52 -6.92 -2.71
CA LEU A 180 9.17 -7.03 -2.11
C LEU A 180 8.91 -8.32 -1.31
N GLY A 181 9.86 -9.25 -1.26
CA GLY A 181 9.75 -10.52 -0.52
C GLY A 181 9.91 -10.38 1.00
N CYS A 182 9.77 -11.51 1.72
CA CYS A 182 9.98 -11.60 3.17
C CYS A 182 11.34 -11.04 3.59
N LEU A 183 12.44 -11.55 3.03
CA LEU A 183 13.79 -11.10 3.36
C LEU A 183 13.99 -9.59 3.13
N TYR A 184 13.42 -9.06 2.05
CA TYR A 184 13.44 -7.62 1.77
C TYR A 184 12.71 -6.79 2.83
N ASN A 185 11.55 -7.26 3.31
CA ASN A 185 10.81 -6.61 4.38
C ASN A 185 11.56 -6.69 5.73
N LEU A 186 12.40 -7.71 5.92
CA LEU A 186 13.32 -7.83 7.06
C LEU A 186 14.55 -6.92 6.94
N GLY A 187 14.78 -6.31 5.77
CA GLY A 187 15.90 -5.40 5.53
C GLY A 187 17.07 -6.03 4.76
N PHE A 188 16.93 -7.27 4.29
CA PHE A 188 17.94 -7.93 3.46
C PHE A 188 17.79 -7.53 2.00
N ASN A 189 18.87 -7.07 1.37
CA ASN A 189 18.81 -6.57 -0.01
C ASN A 189 19.07 -7.65 -1.07
N GLU A 190 19.78 -8.71 -0.69
CA GLU A 190 20.10 -9.83 -1.56
C GLU A 190 19.05 -10.94 -1.47
N GLN A 191 18.96 -11.80 -2.49
CA GLN A 191 18.02 -12.93 -2.48
C GLN A 191 18.55 -14.13 -1.70
N VAL A 192 19.87 -14.20 -1.53
CA VAL A 192 20.60 -15.25 -0.83
C VAL A 192 21.65 -14.56 0.00
N ILE A 193 21.67 -14.84 1.30
CA ILE A 193 22.58 -14.24 2.26
C ILE A 193 23.27 -15.38 2.99
N GLU A 194 24.59 -15.43 2.86
CA GLU A 194 25.45 -16.34 3.62
C GLU A 194 25.75 -15.73 4.98
N SER A 195 25.69 -16.55 6.03
CA SER A 195 26.06 -16.09 7.36
C SER A 195 27.57 -15.89 7.46
N THR A 196 27.96 -14.87 8.20
CA THR A 196 29.36 -14.51 8.43
C THR A 196 29.73 -14.75 9.89
N PRO A 197 31.02 -15.01 10.20
CA PRO A 197 31.47 -15.10 11.59
C PRO A 197 31.06 -13.84 12.37
N TYR A 198 30.41 -14.04 13.51
CA TYR A 198 29.87 -12.99 14.36
C TYR A 198 30.73 -12.85 15.61
N ASN A 199 31.45 -11.72 15.72
CA ASN A 199 32.21 -11.43 16.93
C ASN A 199 31.33 -10.60 17.89
N GLN A 200 31.12 -11.14 19.09
CA GLN A 200 30.34 -10.45 20.13
C GLN A 200 31.00 -9.14 20.64
N ASP A 201 32.27 -8.94 20.33
CA ASP A 201 33.06 -7.77 20.71
C ASP A 201 32.99 -6.61 19.69
N ASP A 202 32.42 -6.84 18.50
CA ASP A 202 32.24 -5.81 17.48
C ASP A 202 31.16 -4.78 17.91
N GLU A 203 31.31 -3.52 17.48
CA GLU A 203 30.39 -2.41 17.78
C GLU A 203 28.88 -2.75 17.70
N PRO A 204 28.35 -3.41 16.64
CA PRO A 204 26.95 -3.82 16.59
C PRO A 204 26.55 -4.82 17.71
N ALA A 205 27.47 -5.69 18.12
CA ALA A 205 27.25 -6.66 19.20
C ALA A 205 27.41 -6.06 20.61
N ARG A 206 28.28 -5.04 20.77
CA ARG A 206 28.32 -4.23 22.01
C ARG A 206 27.03 -3.45 22.22
N ARG A 207 26.47 -2.88 21.14
CA ARG A 207 25.17 -2.21 21.17
C ARG A 207 24.07 -3.17 21.60
N PHE A 208 24.08 -4.41 21.11
CA PHE A 208 23.14 -5.45 21.51
C PHE A 208 23.11 -5.69 23.04
N ASN A 209 24.27 -5.70 23.71
CA ASN A 209 24.39 -5.92 25.15
C ASN A 209 23.91 -4.74 26.03
N TYR A 210 23.76 -3.53 25.47
CA TYR A 210 23.37 -2.34 26.22
C TYR A 210 21.85 -2.21 26.42
N TRP A 211 21.05 -2.91 25.61
CA TRP A 211 19.59 -2.71 25.52
C TRP A 211 18.75 -3.91 25.98
N GLN A 212 19.38 -4.96 26.50
CA GLN A 212 18.66 -5.96 27.28
C GLN A 212 18.78 -5.62 28.77
N GLU A 213 17.66 -5.53 29.48
CA GLU A 213 17.64 -5.51 30.95
C GLU A 213 18.08 -6.87 31.55
N THR A 214 18.25 -7.89 30.72
CA THR A 214 18.79 -9.21 31.07
C THR A 214 19.79 -9.63 30.00
N ARG A 215 21.07 -9.84 30.33
CA ARG A 215 22.02 -10.47 29.39
C ARG A 215 21.53 -11.88 29.07
N LEU A 216 20.83 -12.07 27.96
CA LEU A 216 20.72 -13.40 27.38
C LEU A 216 22.11 -13.77 26.88
N ASN A 217 22.81 -14.67 27.59
CA ASN A 217 24.03 -15.32 27.10
C ASN A 217 23.64 -16.15 25.87
N ILE A 218 23.58 -15.50 24.71
CA ILE A 218 23.36 -16.17 23.44
C ILE A 218 24.72 -16.18 22.75
N ASP A 219 25.35 -17.33 22.77
CA ASP A 219 26.57 -17.58 22.00
C ASP A 219 26.17 -17.68 20.54
N ILE A 220 26.26 -16.58 19.80
CA ILE A 220 26.14 -16.56 18.33
C ILE A 220 27.56 -16.60 17.76
N SER A 221 27.87 -17.59 16.91
CA SER A 221 29.14 -17.65 16.17
C SER A 221 29.01 -17.21 14.72
N HIS A 222 27.84 -17.38 14.10
CA HIS A 222 27.59 -16.99 12.72
C HIS A 222 26.28 -16.24 12.62
N ALA A 223 26.23 -15.16 11.83
CA ALA A 223 25.02 -14.35 11.70
C ALA A 223 24.82 -13.78 10.28
N CYS A 224 23.55 -13.63 9.93
CA CYS A 224 23.08 -12.76 8.86
C CYS A 224 22.51 -11.48 9.50
N ILE A 225 23.13 -10.35 9.20
CA ILE A 225 22.70 -9.03 9.70
C ILE A 225 22.08 -8.26 8.53
N SER A 226 20.88 -7.71 8.71
CA SER A 226 20.22 -6.98 7.64
C SER A 226 21.02 -5.73 7.22
N GLU A 227 21.20 -5.52 5.92
CA GLU A 227 21.95 -4.37 5.40
C GLU A 227 21.19 -3.07 5.64
N ASP A 228 19.86 -3.11 5.52
CA ASP A 228 18.95 -1.99 5.68
C ASP A 228 17.99 -2.15 6.87
N MET A 229 17.30 -1.06 7.19
CA MET A 229 16.19 -1.05 8.15
C MET A 229 15.04 -1.91 7.64
N CYS A 230 14.32 -2.57 8.55
CA CYS A 230 13.11 -3.33 8.23
C CYS A 230 12.05 -2.44 7.55
N ARG A 231 11.42 -2.96 6.50
CA ARG A 231 10.52 -2.22 5.59
C ARG A 231 9.10 -2.75 5.70
N PHE A 232 8.46 -2.50 6.84
CA PHE A 232 7.09 -2.97 7.02
C PHE A 232 6.09 -2.19 6.17
N LEU A 233 5.21 -2.91 5.48
CA LEU A 233 4.19 -2.37 4.58
C LEU A 233 3.18 -1.47 5.29
N ASN A 234 2.90 -1.73 6.56
CA ASN A 234 2.00 -0.92 7.39
C ASN A 234 2.51 0.52 7.64
N ARG A 235 3.78 0.82 7.29
CA ARG A 235 4.35 2.17 7.33
C ARG A 235 4.32 2.88 5.98
N GLN A 236 3.83 2.22 4.93
CA GLN A 236 3.72 2.80 3.60
C GLN A 236 2.35 3.46 3.39
N PRO A 237 2.28 4.52 2.57
CA PRO A 237 1.00 5.09 2.18
C PRO A 237 0.17 4.09 1.35
N ILE A 238 -1.13 4.11 1.59
CA ILE A 238 -2.14 3.40 0.80
C ILE A 238 -2.68 4.36 -0.25
N TYR A 239 -2.72 3.92 -1.49
CA TYR A 239 -3.32 4.65 -2.60
C TYR A 239 -4.71 4.07 -2.84
N LEU A 240 -5.72 4.93 -2.74
CA LEU A 240 -7.07 4.65 -3.21
C LEU A 240 -7.15 5.08 -4.68
N GLU A 241 -7.43 4.14 -5.55
CA GLU A 241 -7.78 4.40 -6.93
C GLU A 241 -9.28 4.44 -7.11
N LEU A 242 -9.72 5.36 -7.96
CA LEU A 242 -11.09 5.45 -8.43
C LEU A 242 -11.05 5.31 -9.95
N ASP A 243 -11.58 4.20 -10.48
CA ASP A 243 -11.47 3.88 -11.90
C ASP A 243 -11.92 5.07 -12.77
N LYS A 244 -11.07 5.44 -13.75
CA LYS A 244 -11.22 6.60 -14.66
C LYS A 244 -11.13 8.00 -14.02
N PHE A 245 -11.00 8.08 -12.70
CA PHE A 245 -11.09 9.32 -11.92
C PHE A 245 -9.87 9.56 -11.04
N ASN A 246 -8.74 8.93 -11.36
CA ASN A 246 -7.47 9.18 -10.71
C ASN A 246 -6.87 10.54 -11.15
N VAL A 247 -6.13 11.19 -10.24
CA VAL A 247 -5.53 12.53 -10.44
C VAL A 247 -4.07 12.63 -10.02
N TYR A 248 -3.55 11.66 -9.28
CA TYR A 248 -2.16 11.66 -8.83
C TYR A 248 -1.23 11.13 -9.90
N ASP A 249 -0.18 11.88 -10.23
CA ASP A 249 0.96 11.35 -10.97
C ASP A 249 1.99 10.75 -10.00
N GLU A 250 2.57 9.62 -10.39
CA GLU A 250 3.44 8.82 -9.54
C GLU A 250 4.72 8.45 -10.29
N VAL A 251 5.86 8.52 -9.60
CA VAL A 251 7.11 7.93 -10.10
C VAL A 251 7.19 6.49 -9.60
N ASN A 252 7.52 5.54 -10.46
CA ASN A 252 7.62 4.13 -10.07
C ASN A 252 8.82 3.90 -9.15
N PRO A 253 8.67 3.01 -8.15
CA PRO A 253 9.79 2.60 -7.32
C PRO A 253 10.79 1.76 -8.13
N TYR A 254 12.08 1.92 -7.82
CA TYR A 254 13.20 1.15 -8.40
C TYR A 254 13.20 1.11 -9.94
N PRO A 255 13.35 2.26 -10.63
CA PRO A 255 13.45 2.28 -12.08
C PRO A 255 14.66 1.43 -12.51
N LYS A 256 14.43 0.31 -13.21
CA LYS A 256 15.51 -0.49 -13.78
C LYS A 256 16.13 0.30 -14.93
N GLY A 257 17.42 0.65 -14.77
CA GLY A 257 18.18 1.37 -15.77
C GLY A 257 18.06 0.71 -17.16
N SER A 258 17.61 1.49 -18.15
CA SER A 258 17.81 1.14 -19.54
C SER A 258 19.31 1.06 -19.82
N ASN A 259 19.79 0.08 -20.58
CA ASN A 259 21.19 -0.11 -20.99
C ASN A 259 21.80 1.02 -21.84
N ASN A 260 21.33 2.27 -21.73
CA ASN A 260 21.80 3.40 -22.52
C ASN A 260 22.60 4.37 -21.66
N MET A 261 23.81 4.67 -22.13
CA MET A 261 24.89 5.47 -21.55
C MET A 261 24.51 6.89 -21.05
N TYR A 262 23.24 7.33 -21.18
CA TYR A 262 22.81 8.72 -20.96
C TYR A 262 21.42 8.93 -20.36
N ASN A 263 20.80 7.98 -19.65
CA ASN A 263 19.39 8.18 -19.25
C ASN A 263 19.05 7.87 -17.79
N ASN A 264 18.85 8.94 -17.00
CA ASN A 264 18.06 8.93 -15.77
C ASN A 264 16.56 8.86 -16.12
N PHE A 265 16.05 7.70 -16.54
CA PHE A 265 14.60 7.54 -16.70
C PHE A 265 13.97 6.99 -15.42
N SER A 266 13.31 7.87 -14.68
CA SER A 266 12.28 7.47 -13.74
C SER A 266 11.05 7.07 -14.56
N ASN A 267 10.70 5.77 -14.62
CA ASN A 267 9.40 5.37 -15.17
C ASN A 267 8.31 6.04 -14.32
N SER A 268 7.38 6.79 -14.90
CA SER A 268 6.26 7.42 -14.20
C SER A 268 4.92 6.87 -14.68
N ARG A 269 3.88 7.06 -13.87
CA ARG A 269 2.48 6.76 -14.18
C ARG A 269 1.67 8.02 -13.96
N THR A 270 0.96 8.46 -14.99
CA THR A 270 0.00 9.56 -14.87
C THR A 270 -1.35 9.03 -14.41
N ASN A 271 -2.11 9.81 -13.65
CA ASN A 271 -3.43 9.41 -13.13
C ASN A 271 -3.40 8.02 -12.44
N SER A 272 -2.42 7.83 -11.57
CA SER A 272 -2.11 6.57 -10.89
C SER A 272 -3.03 6.29 -9.69
N ALA A 273 -3.55 7.33 -9.03
CA ALA A 273 -4.47 7.18 -7.90
C ALA A 273 -5.42 8.38 -7.74
N PHE A 274 -6.52 8.19 -7.04
CA PHE A 274 -7.47 9.24 -6.68
C PHE A 274 -7.05 9.97 -5.42
N VAL A 275 -6.65 9.22 -4.37
CA VAL A 275 -6.17 9.79 -3.10
C VAL A 275 -5.00 8.98 -2.55
N LYS A 276 -4.02 9.67 -1.96
CA LYS A 276 -2.98 9.07 -1.13
C LYS A 276 -3.35 9.18 0.35
N ILE A 277 -3.40 8.04 1.02
CA ILE A 277 -3.81 7.89 2.41
C ILE A 277 -2.59 7.45 3.22
N SER A 278 -2.27 8.16 4.29
CA SER A 278 -1.19 7.77 5.19
C SER A 278 -1.79 7.01 6.37
N PRO A 279 -1.60 5.69 6.48
CA PRO A 279 -2.07 4.93 7.64
C PRO A 279 -1.24 5.36 8.85
N ARG A 280 -1.65 6.42 9.55
CA ARG A 280 -1.08 6.78 10.85
C ARG A 280 -1.64 5.80 11.87
N LEU A 281 -1.04 4.62 11.96
CA LEU A 281 -1.32 3.69 13.04
C LEU A 281 -0.39 4.03 14.21
N ASN A 282 -1.00 4.49 15.30
CA ASN A 282 -0.44 4.73 16.65
C ASN A 282 0.02 6.16 16.96
N SER A 283 -0.91 7.01 17.41
CA SER A 283 -0.70 7.70 18.68
C SER A 283 -1.96 7.55 19.52
N SER A 284 -1.81 7.03 20.73
CA SER A 284 -2.81 6.82 21.77
C SER A 284 -3.40 8.13 22.32
N THR A 285 -3.95 8.97 21.45
CA THR A 285 -4.69 10.19 21.75
C THR A 285 -5.61 10.44 20.56
N THR A 286 -6.92 10.31 20.78
CA THR A 286 -8.02 10.75 19.91
C THR A 286 -7.56 11.49 18.64
N GLN A 287 -7.20 10.74 17.60
CA GLN A 287 -6.71 11.34 16.36
C GLN A 287 -7.89 11.79 15.51
N ASP A 288 -7.86 13.07 15.19
CA ASP A 288 -8.71 13.73 14.22
C ASP A 288 -8.54 13.04 12.85
N GLN A 289 -9.57 12.30 12.41
CA GLN A 289 -9.57 11.53 11.15
C GLN A 289 -9.27 12.40 9.93
N SER A 290 -9.46 13.72 10.04
CA SER A 290 -9.11 14.73 9.03
C SER A 290 -7.61 14.84 8.72
N LYS A 291 -6.73 14.10 9.43
CA LYS A 291 -5.27 14.05 9.18
C LYS A 291 -4.78 12.74 8.54
N LEU A 292 -5.69 11.80 8.23
CA LEU A 292 -5.33 10.49 7.66
C LEU A 292 -5.08 10.53 6.14
N TYR A 293 -5.65 11.52 5.45
CA TYR A 293 -5.48 11.74 4.03
C TYR A 293 -5.37 13.24 3.77
N ASP A 294 -4.81 13.61 2.62
CA ASP A 294 -4.66 15.02 2.26
C ASP A 294 -6.03 15.58 1.86
N ASN A 295 -6.65 16.38 2.74
CA ASN A 295 -7.98 17.01 2.55
C ASN A 295 -8.08 17.87 1.28
N ASN A 296 -6.95 18.10 0.60
CA ASN A 296 -6.86 18.89 -0.63
C ASN A 296 -7.10 18.08 -1.92
N SER A 297 -7.33 16.77 -1.82
CA SER A 297 -7.51 15.89 -2.99
C SER A 297 -8.95 15.97 -3.52
N ILE A 298 -9.28 17.08 -4.18
CA ILE A 298 -10.57 17.26 -4.87
C ILE A 298 -10.36 17.04 -6.36
N LEU A 299 -11.06 16.07 -6.94
CA LEU A 299 -11.15 15.90 -8.38
C LEU A 299 -12.20 16.87 -8.91
N PHE A 300 -11.81 17.72 -9.86
CA PHE A 300 -12.69 18.62 -10.58
C PHE A 300 -12.90 18.14 -12.02
N PHE A 301 -14.10 18.33 -12.54
CA PHE A 301 -14.46 18.02 -13.92
C PHE A 301 -14.78 19.31 -14.68
N ASP A 302 -14.03 19.55 -15.74
CA ASP A 302 -14.29 20.63 -16.70
C ASP A 302 -14.17 20.07 -18.14
N PRO A 303 -15.29 19.89 -18.87
CA PRO A 303 -16.66 20.17 -18.46
C PRO A 303 -17.19 19.19 -17.38
N PRO A 304 -18.27 19.54 -16.66
CA PRO A 304 -18.89 18.66 -15.67
C PRO A 304 -19.25 17.29 -16.26
N LEU A 305 -19.02 16.24 -15.50
CA LEU A 305 -19.28 14.89 -15.94
C LEU A 305 -20.78 14.63 -15.99
N GLN A 306 -21.28 14.26 -17.17
CA GLN A 306 -22.72 14.15 -17.42
C GLN A 306 -23.43 13.18 -16.46
N ARG A 307 -22.80 12.02 -16.17
CA ARG A 307 -23.41 10.98 -15.33
C ARG A 307 -22.38 10.05 -14.68
N VAL A 308 -22.59 9.75 -13.39
CA VAL A 308 -21.90 8.70 -12.63
C VAL A 308 -22.94 7.77 -12.01
N GLN A 309 -22.81 6.47 -12.28
CA GLN A 309 -23.73 5.43 -11.77
C GLN A 309 -22.99 4.30 -11.06
N THR A 310 -21.77 4.01 -11.48
CA THR A 310 -20.95 2.91 -10.97
C THR A 310 -19.58 3.47 -10.64
N LEU A 311 -19.06 3.08 -9.47
CA LEU A 311 -17.73 3.44 -9.03
C LEU A 311 -16.96 2.16 -8.72
N LYS A 312 -15.71 2.09 -9.18
CA LYS A 312 -14.81 0.97 -8.93
C LYS A 312 -13.60 1.48 -8.15
N PHE A 313 -13.30 0.78 -7.05
CA PHE A 313 -12.26 1.15 -6.10
C PHE A 313 -11.16 0.09 -6.08
N ARG A 314 -9.92 0.54 -5.86
CA ARG A 314 -8.76 -0.33 -5.63
C ARG A 314 -7.84 0.29 -4.58
N PHE A 315 -7.46 -0.49 -3.58
CA PHE A 315 -6.55 -0.11 -2.51
C PHE A 315 -5.21 -0.80 -2.69
N ARG A 316 -4.15 -0.03 -2.89
CA ARG A 316 -2.80 -0.58 -3.13
C ARG A 316 -1.70 0.20 -2.43
N TYR A 317 -0.53 -0.42 -2.28
CA TYR A 317 0.70 0.26 -1.90
C TYR A 317 1.35 0.95 -3.11
N HIS A 318 2.39 1.75 -2.85
CA HIS A 318 3.17 2.45 -3.88
C HIS A 318 3.76 1.51 -4.94
N ASP A 319 4.11 0.29 -4.53
CA ASP A 319 4.68 -0.76 -5.39
C ASP A 319 3.64 -1.46 -6.30
N GLY A 320 2.35 -1.17 -6.14
CA GLY A 320 1.27 -1.80 -6.90
C GLY A 320 0.60 -3.00 -6.21
N ARG A 321 1.12 -3.50 -5.09
CA ARG A 321 0.49 -4.60 -4.34
C ARG A 321 -0.83 -4.15 -3.74
N LEU A 322 -1.85 -5.00 -3.86
CA LEU A 322 -3.11 -4.77 -3.17
C LEU A 322 -2.90 -4.86 -1.66
N VAL A 323 -3.58 -3.99 -0.92
CA VAL A 323 -3.57 -4.03 0.54
C VAL A 323 -4.28 -5.30 1.02
N ASP A 324 -3.70 -5.99 2.00
CA ASP A 324 -4.34 -7.14 2.61
C ASP A 324 -5.11 -6.72 3.87
N PHE A 325 -6.41 -6.48 3.69
CA PHE A 325 -7.32 -6.19 4.79
C PHE A 325 -7.79 -7.45 5.53
N ASN A 326 -7.30 -8.65 5.17
CA ASN A 326 -7.75 -9.93 5.73
C ASN A 326 -9.30 -10.06 5.71
N ASN A 327 -9.92 -9.65 4.61
CA ASN A 327 -11.38 -9.58 4.43
C ASN A 327 -12.13 -8.75 5.47
N GLN A 328 -11.43 -7.97 6.30
CA GLN A 328 -12.06 -6.96 7.14
C GLN A 328 -12.57 -5.82 6.26
N ASP A 329 -13.64 -5.18 6.72
CA ASP A 329 -14.31 -4.16 5.93
C ASP A 329 -13.67 -2.79 6.12
N ILE A 330 -13.45 -2.14 4.99
CA ILE A 330 -13.03 -0.74 4.90
C ILE A 330 -14.25 0.11 4.58
N ASN A 331 -14.36 1.27 5.23
CA ASN A 331 -15.51 2.15 5.09
C ASN A 331 -15.06 3.56 4.77
N PHE A 332 -15.73 4.26 3.85
CA PHE A 332 -15.38 5.62 3.47
C PHE A 332 -16.55 6.40 2.91
N THR A 333 -16.43 7.72 2.90
CA THR A 333 -17.44 8.65 2.40
C THR A 333 -16.88 9.51 1.27
N LEU A 334 -17.59 9.56 0.15
CA LEU A 334 -17.32 10.47 -0.96
C LEU A 334 -18.30 11.63 -0.94
N GLU A 335 -17.80 12.85 -1.07
CA GLU A 335 -18.60 14.02 -1.42
C GLU A 335 -18.59 14.20 -2.93
N ILE A 336 -19.79 14.20 -3.52
CA ILE A 336 -20.04 14.38 -4.95
C ILE A 336 -20.86 15.66 -5.09
N ASN A 337 -20.31 16.64 -5.81
CA ASN A 337 -20.98 17.91 -6.03
C ASN A 337 -21.53 17.97 -7.47
N GLU A 338 -22.83 18.20 -7.59
CA GLU A 338 -23.58 18.29 -8.84
C GLU A 338 -23.89 19.75 -9.17
N LEU A 339 -23.75 20.15 -10.44
CA LEU A 339 -24.19 21.45 -10.93
C LEU A 339 -25.62 21.38 -11.45
N HIS A 340 -26.48 22.18 -10.84
CA HIS A 340 -27.85 22.34 -11.26
C HIS A 340 -28.10 23.78 -11.68
N ASN A 341 -28.84 23.97 -12.76
CA ASN A 341 -29.27 25.29 -13.18
C ASN A 341 -30.07 25.94 -12.06
N GLU A 342 -29.66 27.14 -11.66
CA GLU A 342 -30.41 27.96 -10.74
C GLU A 342 -31.54 28.65 -11.51
N ILE A 343 -32.75 28.14 -11.37
CA ILE A 343 -33.96 28.81 -11.84
C ILE A 343 -34.52 29.57 -10.64
N VAL A 344 -34.57 30.91 -10.73
CA VAL A 344 -35.16 31.76 -9.69
C VAL A 344 -36.66 31.48 -9.59
N ASN A 345 -37.03 30.59 -8.68
CA ASN A 345 -38.42 30.28 -8.37
C ASN A 345 -38.86 31.13 -7.17
N LYS A 346 -39.61 32.22 -7.41
CA LYS A 346 -40.28 32.99 -6.35
C LYS A 346 -41.42 32.15 -5.77
N MET A 347 -41.11 31.29 -4.79
CA MET A 347 -42.11 30.50 -4.08
C MET A 347 -42.53 31.18 -2.79
N ASN A 348 -43.84 31.30 -2.56
CA ASN A 348 -44.40 31.73 -1.30
C ASN A 348 -44.63 30.50 -0.41
N ILE A 349 -43.87 30.37 0.67
CA ILE A 349 -44.05 29.32 1.67
C ILE A 349 -45.20 29.73 2.60
N ARG A 350 -46.26 28.92 2.68
CA ARG A 350 -47.31 29.07 3.70
C ARG A 350 -47.07 28.02 4.79
N GLY A 351 -46.76 28.46 6.00
CA GLY A 351 -46.70 27.59 7.16
C GLY A 351 -48.11 27.11 7.56
N PRO A 352 -48.23 25.97 8.26
CA PRO A 352 -49.52 25.54 8.80
C PRO A 352 -50.05 26.59 9.78
N ILE A 353 -51.34 26.90 9.65
CA ILE A 353 -52.06 27.72 10.63
C ILE A 353 -52.11 26.90 11.91
N GLY A 354 -51.50 27.42 12.98
CA GLY A 354 -51.48 26.74 14.28
C GLY A 354 -52.89 26.42 14.78
N PHE A 355 -53.05 25.24 15.36
CA PHE A 355 -54.21 24.87 16.17
C PHE A 355 -53.91 25.12 17.65
#